data_AF-A0A2W2CHZ1-F1
#
_entry.id   AF-A0A2W2CHZ1-F1
#
_cell.length_a   1.000
_cell.length_b   1.000
_cell.length_c   1.000
_cell.angle_alpha   90.00
_cell.angle_beta   90.00
_cell.angle_gamma   90.00
#
_symmetry.space_group_name_H-M   'P 1'
#
loop_
_entity.id
_entity.type
_entity.pdbx_description
1 polymer ?
#
loop_
_entity_poly.entity_id
_entity_poly.type
_entity_poly.pdbx_seq_one_letter_code
_entity_poly.pdbx_strand_id
1 'polypeptide(L)'
;MRLGQITMDLTPLRSSRDFRTMFWARVVALLGISLTLVALSIQVYQLTRSSLAVGMVNVAAGGTLLAGTLAGGVLADRYERRQLLLLSRGGAAVVFAA
;
A
#
# COMPACT_ATOMS: atom_id res chain seq x y z
N MET A 1 -18.18 13.81 -28.54
CA MET A 1 -17.31 13.43 -27.40
C MET A 1 -16.26 12.45 -27.92
N ARG A 2 -14.97 12.77 -27.82
CA ARG A 2 -13.90 11.94 -28.43
C ARG A 2 -13.57 10.77 -27.50
N LEU A 3 -13.68 9.53 -28.00
CA LEU A 3 -13.44 8.27 -27.28
C LEU A 3 -12.08 8.21 -26.56
N GLY A 4 -11.08 8.99 -27.00
CA GLY A 4 -9.78 9.09 -26.33
C GLY A 4 -9.79 9.74 -24.93
N GLN A 5 -10.89 10.40 -24.53
CA GLN A 5 -11.03 10.97 -23.18
C GLN A 5 -11.56 9.94 -22.15
N ILE A 6 -11.96 8.75 -22.58
CA ILE A 6 -12.47 7.67 -21.73
C ILE A 6 -11.37 6.63 -21.45
N THR A 7 -10.32 6.61 -22.27
CA THR A 7 -9.18 5.70 -22.11
C THR A 7 -8.12 6.32 -21.21
N MET A 8 -7.67 5.56 -20.21
CA MET A 8 -6.58 5.97 -19.32
C MET A 8 -5.32 6.29 -20.13
N ASP A 9 -4.79 7.51 -20.01
CA ASP A 9 -3.60 7.93 -20.76
C ASP A 9 -2.35 7.19 -20.24
N LEU A 10 -1.82 6.29 -21.07
CA LEU A 10 -0.63 5.50 -20.77
C LEU A 10 0.67 6.18 -21.25
N THR A 11 0.59 7.38 -21.83
CA THR A 11 1.76 8.16 -22.28
C THR A 11 2.81 8.35 -21.17
N PRO A 12 2.45 8.62 -19.89
CA PRO A 12 3.42 8.79 -18.81
C PRO A 12 4.28 7.54 -18.54
N LEU A 13 3.76 6.34 -18.76
CA LEU A 13 4.50 5.08 -18.59
C LEU A 13 5.61 4.90 -19.63
N ARG A 14 5.44 5.49 -20.82
CA ARG A 14 6.40 5.40 -21.92
C ARG A 14 7.38 6.58 -21.94
N SER A 15 6.89 7.78 -21.64
CA SER A 15 7.64 9.04 -21.76
C SER A 15 8.58 9.31 -20.57
N SER A 16 8.16 9.00 -19.34
CA SER A 16 8.96 9.30 -18.13
C SER A 16 9.52 8.05 -17.47
N ARG A 17 10.85 7.97 -17.38
CA ARG A 17 11.55 6.87 -16.66
C ARG A 17 11.21 6.89 -15.16
N ASP A 18 11.18 8.07 -14.54
CA ASP A 18 10.93 8.21 -13.10
C ASP A 18 9.50 7.77 -12.74
N PHE A 19 8.52 8.18 -13.55
CA PHE A 19 7.14 7.75 -13.36
C PHE A 19 7.00 6.24 -13.49
N ARG A 20 7.64 5.63 -14.49
CA ARG A 20 7.61 4.18 -14.70
C ARG A 20 8.22 3.42 -13.51
N THR A 21 9.34 3.88 -12.98
CA THR A 21 9.97 3.25 -11.80
C THR A 21 9.07 3.35 -10.57
N MET A 22 8.50 4.53 -10.30
CA MET A 22 7.57 4.71 -9.18
C MET A 22 6.29 3.88 -9.34
N PHE A 23 5.78 3.77 -10.57
CA PHE A 23 4.61 2.97 -10.90
C PHE A 23 4.86 1.49 -10.60
N TRP A 24 5.94 0.90 -11.13
CA TRP A 24 6.25 -0.50 -10.89
C TRP A 24 6.58 -0.77 -9.43
N ALA A 25 7.32 0.12 -8.76
CA ALA A 25 7.56 0.01 -7.33
C ALA A 25 6.25 -0.01 -6.52
N ARG A 26 5.27 0.82 -6.92
CA ARG A 26 3.94 0.84 -6.27
C ARG A 26 3.14 -0.42 -6.56
N VAL A 27 3.16 -0.92 -7.80
CA VAL A 27 2.47 -2.16 -8.18
C VAL A 27 3.01 -3.34 -7.37
N VAL A 28 4.33 -3.52 -7.33
CA VAL A 28 4.97 -4.61 -6.57
C VAL A 28 4.66 -4.48 -5.07
N ALA A 29 4.73 -3.28 -4.51
CA ALA A 29 4.40 -3.05 -3.11
C ALA A 29 2.94 -3.41 -2.78
N LEU A 30 1.99 -3.04 -3.64
CA LEU A 30 0.58 -3.38 -3.44
C LEU A 30 0.35 -4.89 -3.51
N LEU A 31 0.98 -5.58 -4.46
CA LEU A 31 0.90 -7.04 -4.55
C LEU A 31 1.44 -7.71 -3.29
N GLY A 32 2.59 -7.26 -2.78
CA GLY A 32 3.18 -7.78 -1.55
C GLY A 32 2.24 -7.63 -0.35
N ILE A 33 1.63 -6.45 -0.18
CA ILE A 33 0.67 -6.19 0.90
C ILE A 33 -0.56 -7.09 0.77
N SER A 34 -1.14 -7.21 -0.43
CA SER A 34 -2.31 -8.05 -0.66
C SER A 34 -2.04 -9.51 -0.35
N LEU A 35 -0.89 -10.05 -0.78
CA LEU A 35 -0.49 -11.42 -0.47
C LEU A 35 -0.26 -11.62 1.03
N THR A 36 0.36 -10.65 1.70
CA THR A 36 0.61 -10.71 3.15
C THR A 36 -0.68 -10.78 3.94
N LEU A 37 -1.71 -9.98 3.59
CA LEU A 37 -3.00 -10.00 4.27
C LEU A 37 -3.72 -11.35 4.13
N VAL A 38 -3.65 -11.95 2.94
CA VAL A 38 -4.22 -13.29 2.68
C VAL A 38 -3.45 -14.36 3.46
N ALA A 39 -2.11 -14.34 3.37
CA ALA A 39 -1.24 -15.28 4.06
C ALA A 39 -1.42 -15.21 5.58
N LEU A 40 -1.52 -14.01 6.14
CA LEU A 40 -1.74 -13.78 7.56
C LEU A 40 -3.09 -14.35 8.02
N SER A 41 -4.16 -14.17 7.24
CA SER A 41 -5.47 -14.74 7.55
C SER A 41 -5.43 -16.27 7.57
N ILE A 42 -4.77 -16.89 6.59
CA ILE A 42 -4.60 -18.35 6.54
C ILE A 42 -3.73 -18.83 7.71
N GLN A 43 -2.64 -18.13 8.01
CA GLN A 43 -1.72 -18.46 9.10
C GLN A 43 -2.41 -18.43 10.47
N VAL A 44 -3.18 -17.38 10.76
CA VAL A 44 -3.94 -17.27 12.01
C VAL A 44 -4.94 -18.40 12.12
N TYR A 45 -5.66 -18.72 11.03
CA TYR A 45 -6.60 -19.83 11.02
C TYR A 45 -5.91 -21.18 11.25
N GLN A 46 -4.74 -21.41 10.66
CA GLN A 46 -4.00 -22.65 10.88
C GLN A 46 -3.56 -22.82 12.35
N LEU A 47 -3.18 -21.73 13.01
CA LEU A 47 -2.74 -21.74 14.41
C LEU A 47 -3.88 -21.84 15.42
N THR A 48 -4.98 -21.10 15.20
CA THR A 48 -6.09 -21.02 16.18
C THR A 48 -7.31 -21.86 15.81
N ARG A 49 -7.43 -22.32 14.55
CA ARG A 49 -8.62 -22.99 13.98
C ARG A 49 -9.93 -22.22 14.17
N SER A 50 -9.85 -20.91 14.44
CA SER A 50 -10.99 -20.06 14.76
C SER A 50 -11.17 -18.95 13.74
N SER A 51 -12.32 -18.92 13.07
CA SER A 51 -12.68 -17.84 12.14
C SER A 51 -12.89 -16.50 12.85
N LEU A 52 -13.24 -16.54 14.15
CA LEU A 52 -13.44 -15.34 14.95
C LEU A 52 -12.10 -14.64 15.23
N ALA A 53 -11.05 -15.42 15.50
CA ALA A 53 -9.69 -14.89 15.65
C ALA A 53 -9.18 -14.24 14.35
N VAL A 54 -9.42 -14.88 13.19
CA VAL A 54 -9.09 -14.29 11.87
C VAL A 54 -9.83 -12.97 11.65
N GLY A 55 -11.12 -12.92 12.01
CA GLY A 55 -11.92 -11.69 11.93
C GLY A 55 -11.35 -10.56 12.78
N MET A 56 -11.03 -10.83 14.05
CA MET A 56 -10.43 -9.83 14.95
C MET A 56 -9.12 -9.27 14.42
N VAL A 57 -8.25 -10.14 13.89
CA VAL A 57 -6.96 -9.72 13.34
C VAL A 57 -7.14 -8.85 12.08
N ASN A 58 -8.09 -9.20 11.20
CA ASN A 58 -8.40 -8.37 10.04
C ASN A 58 -9.01 -7.02 10.43
N VAL A 59 -9.85 -6.97 11.47
CA VAL A 59 -10.37 -5.71 12.02
C VAL A 59 -9.24 -4.85 12.58
N ALA A 60 -8.30 -5.45 13.33
CA ALA A 60 -7.13 -4.74 13.84
C ALA A 60 -6.26 -4.20 12.69
N ALA A 61 -5.99 -5.01 11.66
CA ALA A 61 -5.24 -4.59 10.48
C ALA A 61 -5.94 -3.44 9.73
N GLY A 62 -7.26 -3.53 9.55
CA GLY A 62 -8.07 -2.46 8.97
C GLY A 62 -8.04 -1.17 9.81
N GLY A 63 -8.13 -1.30 11.14
CA GLY A 63 -8.01 -0.18 12.07
C GLY A 63 -6.66 0.52 11.98
N THR A 64 -5.56 -0.23 11.94
CA THR A 64 -4.21 0.31 11.74
C THR A 64 -4.08 0.99 10.38
N LEU A 65 -4.65 0.42 9.31
CA LEU A 65 -4.67 1.03 8.00
C LEU A 65 -5.40 2.38 8.03
N LEU A 66 -6.58 2.43 8.63
CA LEU A 66 -7.36 3.66 8.77
C LEU A 66 -6.61 4.73 9.58
N ALA A 67 -6.03 4.36 10.71
CA ALA A 67 -5.24 5.28 11.52
C ALA A 67 -4.01 5.79 10.73
N GLY A 68 -3.33 4.90 10.02
CA GLY A 68 -2.17 5.21 9.20
C GLY A 68 -2.49 6.10 7.99
N THR A 69 -3.64 5.90 7.33
CA THR A 69 -4.08 6.76 6.21
C THR A 69 -4.49 8.14 6.68
N LEU A 70 -5.19 8.24 7.82
CA LEU A 70 -5.57 9.53 8.40
C LEU A 70 -4.33 10.32 8.86
N ALA A 71 -3.45 9.69 9.64
CA ALA A 71 -2.21 10.32 10.06
C ALA A 71 -1.34 10.69 8.85
N GLY A 72 -1.12 9.75 7.94
CA GLY A 72 -0.35 9.97 6.72
C GLY A 72 -0.92 11.08 5.84
N GLY A 73 -2.25 11.23 5.76
CA GLY A 73 -2.91 12.31 5.04
C GLY A 73 -2.64 13.68 5.67
N VAL A 74 -2.84 13.81 6.98
CA VAL A 74 -2.55 15.07 7.70
C VAL A 74 -1.08 15.46 7.57
N LEU A 75 -0.17 14.49 7.66
CA LEU A 75 1.26 14.71 7.43
C LEU A 75 1.51 15.14 5.98
N ALA A 76 0.91 14.47 4.98
CA ALA A 76 1.08 14.78 3.56
C ALA A 76 0.65 16.20 3.17
N ASP A 77 -0.32 16.77 3.89
CA ASP A 77 -0.77 18.15 3.66
C ASP A 77 0.14 19.20 4.31
N ARG A 78 0.89 18.84 5.36
CA ARG A 78 1.68 19.78 6.16
C ARG A 78 3.17 19.80 5.81
N TYR A 79 3.72 18.71 5.29
CA TYR A 79 5.16 18.59 5.04
C TYR A 79 5.50 18.46 3.55
N GLU A 80 6.76 18.74 3.21
CA GLU A 80 7.28 18.53 1.86
C GLU A 80 7.13 17.07 1.42
N ARG A 81 6.40 16.86 0.31
CA ARG A 81 6.08 15.54 -0.25
C ARG A 81 7.31 14.66 -0.45
N ARG A 82 8.43 15.23 -0.87
CA ARG A 82 9.67 14.48 -1.16
C ARG A 82 10.29 13.89 0.11
N GLN A 83 10.38 14.67 1.18
CA GLN A 83 10.94 14.23 2.45
C GLN A 83 10.04 13.16 3.10
N LEU A 84 8.73 13.40 3.10
CA LEU A 84 7.74 12.43 3.58
C LEU A 84 7.80 11.10 2.83
N LEU A 85 7.90 11.14 1.50
CA LEU A 85 8.01 9.94 0.69
C LEU A 85 9.27 9.14 1.05
N LEU A 86 10.42 9.79 1.19
CA LEU A 86 11.67 9.12 1.56
C LEU A 86 11.59 8.48 2.95
N LEU A 87 11.07 9.21 3.93
CA LEU A 87 10.96 8.73 5.31
C LEU A 87 9.98 7.56 5.42
N SER A 88 8.82 7.66 4.75
CA SER A 88 7.80 6.62 4.74
C SER A 88 8.30 5.35 4.04
N ARG A 89 8.97 5.50 2.89
CA ARG A 89 9.52 4.35 2.13
C ARG A 89 10.70 3.72 2.87
N GLY A 90 11.57 4.52 3.49
CA GLY A 90 12.67 4.03 4.32
C GLY A 90 12.15 3.27 5.54
N GLY A 91 11.17 3.82 6.26
CA GLY A 91 10.54 3.16 7.39
C GLY A 91 9.87 1.83 6.99
N ALA A 92 9.13 1.82 5.88
CA ALA A 92 8.53 0.59 5.37
C ALA A 92 9.59 -0.47 5.02
N ALA A 93 10.69 -0.08 4.39
CA ALA A 93 11.76 -1.01 4.05
C ALA A 93 12.38 -1.65 5.30
N VAL A 94 12.59 -0.87 6.37
CA VAL A 94 13.09 -1.40 7.65
C VAL A 94 12.10 -2.40 8.26
N VAL A 95 10.82 -2.08 8.27
CA VAL A 95 9.77 -2.97 8.82
C VAL A 95 9.66 -4.28 8.06
N PHE A 96 9.80 -4.27 6.72
CA PHE A 96 9.77 -5.50 5.92
C PHE A 96 11.09 -6.28 5.95
N ALA A 97 12.21 -5.64 6.31
CA ALA A 97 13.51 -6.29 6.40
C ALA A 97 13.79 -6.91 7.78
N ALA A 98 13.06 -6.50 8.81
CA ALA A 98 13.11 -7.05 10.16
C ALA A 98 12.21 -8.29 10.30
#